data_AF-A0A2I0T0I3-F1
#
_entry.id   AF-A0A2I0T0I3-F1
#
_cell.length_a   1.000
_cell.length_b   1.000
_cell.length_c   1.000
_cell.angle_alpha   90.00
_cell.angle_beta   90.00
_cell.angle_gamma   90.00
#
_symmetry.space_group_name_H-M   'P 1'
#
loop_
_entity.id
_entity.type
_entity.pdbx_description
1 polymer ?
#
loop_
_entity_poly.entity_id
_entity_poly.type
_entity_poly.pdbx_seq_one_letter_code
_entity_poly.pdbx_strand_id
1 'polypeptide(L)'
;MGSLLLFYQRQWAKVKPCFKSQLINLRKEGYWNQLMDEKRPEIVVKDWYSARFDCGCRYELTVRLLSKDYIVLEEFHPEPVVIEQWSDAMWREHPLLNTKGKEVLAVDNAEETVVP
;
A
#
# COMPACT_ATOMS: atom_id res chain seq x y z
N MET A 1 4.38 22.59 11.46
CA MET A 1 3.68 22.24 10.20
C MET A 1 4.63 21.42 9.35
N GLY A 2 4.64 20.11 9.56
CA GLY A 2 5.58 19.19 8.93
C GLY A 2 5.00 18.58 7.66
N SER A 3 5.86 18.18 6.73
CA SER A 3 5.44 17.36 5.58
C SER A 3 4.90 16.01 6.06
N LEU A 4 3.78 15.56 5.50
CA LEU A 4 3.31 14.19 5.72
C LEU A 4 4.08 13.20 4.84
N LEU A 5 4.31 12.00 5.38
CA LEU A 5 4.96 10.91 4.67
C LEU A 5 4.00 9.73 4.59
N LEU A 6 3.84 9.14 3.41
CA LEU A 6 3.12 7.88 3.27
C LEU A 6 4.13 6.75 3.23
N PHE A 7 4.05 5.86 4.21
CA PHE A 7 4.84 4.65 4.25
C PHE A 7 3.98 3.48 3.78
N TYR A 8 4.50 2.71 2.84
CA TYR A 8 3.83 1.58 2.23
C TYR A 8 4.76 0.37 2.30
N GLN A 9 4.26 -0.77 2.78
CA GLN A 9 5.02 -2.00 2.92
C GLN A 9 4.21 -3.20 2.44
N ARG A 10 4.78 -3.92 1.48
CA ARG A 10 4.33 -5.24 1.05
C ARG A 10 5.14 -6.31 1.74
N GLN A 11 4.46 -7.39 2.10
CA GLN A 11 5.07 -8.64 2.53
C GLN A 11 4.46 -9.78 1.73
N TRP A 12 5.30 -10.69 1.26
CA TRP A 12 4.84 -11.95 0.67
C TRP A 12 5.64 -13.11 1.22
N ALA A 13 4.96 -14.20 1.50
CA ALA A 13 5.56 -15.39 2.08
C ALA A 13 5.23 -16.62 1.22
N LYS A 14 6.30 -17.29 0.78
CA LYS A 14 6.26 -18.69 0.35
C LYS A 14 6.69 -19.60 1.50
N VAL A 15 8.01 -19.66 1.70
CA VAL A 15 8.69 -20.38 2.80
C VAL A 15 9.39 -19.39 3.74
N LYS A 16 9.96 -18.32 3.17
CA LYS A 16 10.50 -17.18 3.92
C LYS A 16 9.74 -15.92 3.53
N PRO A 17 9.43 -15.03 4.50
CA PRO A 17 8.80 -13.76 4.19
C PRO A 17 9.80 -12.82 3.52
N CYS A 18 9.37 -12.23 2.41
CA CYS A 18 10.06 -11.15 1.71
C CYS A 18 9.27 -9.85 1.94
N PHE A 19 9.99 -8.73 2.02
CA PHE A 19 9.41 -7.42 2.30
C PHE A 19 9.89 -6.41 1.26
N LYS A 20 8.99 -5.54 0.81
CA LYS A 20 9.31 -4.35 0.00
C LYS A 20 8.58 -3.16 0.58
N SER A 21 9.31 -2.10 0.91
CA SER A 21 8.75 -0.89 1.48
C SER A 21 9.15 0.34 0.70
N GLN A 22 8.28 1.35 0.71
CA GLN A 22 8.50 2.65 0.10
C GLN A 22 8.00 3.75 1.03
N LEU A 23 8.72 4.88 1.02
CA LEU A 23 8.36 6.07 1.76
C LEU A 23 8.19 7.23 0.77
N ILE A 24 6.99 7.79 0.74
CA ILE A 24 6.57 8.81 -0.23
C ILE A 24 6.39 10.12 0.51
N ASN A 25 7.05 11.17 0.01
CA ASN A 25 6.94 12.49 0.59
C ASN A 25 5.82 13.26 -0.11
N LEU A 26 4.67 13.38 0.55
CA LEU A 26 3.48 13.97 -0.06
C LEU A 26 3.73 15.42 -0.52
N ARG A 27 4.58 16.17 0.20
CA ARG A 27 4.98 17.52 -0.22
C ARG A 27 5.79 17.55 -1.51
N LYS A 28 6.63 16.54 -1.76
CA LYS A 28 7.39 16.43 -3.02
C LYS A 28 6.51 16.04 -4.20
N GLU A 29 5.48 15.25 -3.94
CA GLU A 29 4.46 14.86 -4.94
C GLU A 29 3.46 15.99 -5.26
N GLY A 30 3.59 17.15 -4.61
CA GLY A 30 2.75 18.34 -4.86
C GLY A 30 1.65 18.58 -3.83
N TYR A 31 1.51 17.73 -2.80
CA TYR A 31 0.55 17.92 -1.72
C TYR A 31 1.13 18.82 -0.61
N TRP A 32 0.81 20.12 -0.64
CA TRP A 32 1.31 21.07 0.35
C TRP A 32 0.60 20.96 1.70
N ASN A 33 1.26 21.40 2.77
CA ASN A 33 0.81 21.20 4.15
C ASN A 33 -0.60 21.74 4.43
N GLN A 34 -0.92 22.95 3.96
CA GLN A 34 -2.23 23.56 4.20
C GLN A 34 -3.38 22.73 3.60
N LEU A 35 -3.20 22.15 2.41
CA LEU A 35 -4.18 21.23 1.82
C LEU A 35 -4.37 20.00 2.69
N MET A 36 -3.28 19.39 3.14
CA MET A 36 -3.33 18.21 4.00
C MET A 36 -3.95 18.49 5.37
N ASP A 37 -3.68 19.66 5.95
CA ASP A 37 -4.14 20.03 7.29
C ASP A 37 -5.62 20.46 7.27
N GLU A 38 -6.04 21.28 6.29
CA GLU A 38 -7.39 21.86 6.21
C GLU A 38 -8.39 20.97 5.47
N LYS A 39 -8.00 20.42 4.32
CA LYS A 39 -8.90 19.63 3.47
C LYS A 39 -8.82 18.15 3.76
N ARG A 40 -7.68 17.66 4.27
CA ARG A 40 -7.42 16.24 4.56
C ARG A 40 -7.92 15.35 3.41
N PRO A 41 -7.35 15.51 2.21
CA PRO A 41 -7.81 14.75 1.05
C PRO A 41 -7.71 13.26 1.32
N GLU A 42 -8.60 12.50 0.71
CA GLU A 42 -8.57 11.04 0.77
C GLU A 42 -7.31 10.53 0.06
N ILE A 43 -6.56 9.66 0.75
CA ILE A 43 -5.39 8.99 0.18
C ILE A 43 -5.81 7.57 -0.15
N VAL A 44 -5.77 7.24 -1.45
CA VAL A 44 -6.13 5.90 -1.92
C VAL A 44 -4.86 5.17 -2.33
N VAL A 45 -4.62 4.03 -1.68
CA VAL A 45 -3.55 3.12 -2.06
C VAL A 45 -4.15 1.96 -2.85
N LYS A 46 -3.62 1.75 -4.05
CA LYS A 46 -3.92 0.63 -4.92
C LYS A 46 -2.71 -0.29 -4.96
N ASP A 47 -2.95 -1.58 -4.93
CA ASP A 47 -1.90 -2.55 -5.15
C ASP A 47 -2.41 -3.72 -5.97
N TRP A 48 -1.50 -4.32 -6.72
CA TRP A 48 -1.78 -5.47 -7.57
C TRP A 48 -0.85 -6.60 -7.16
N TYR A 49 -1.44 -7.79 -7.03
CA TYR A 49 -0.69 -8.99 -6.68
C TYR A 49 -1.05 -10.13 -7.64
N SER A 50 -0.08 -11.00 -7.88
CA SER A 50 -0.26 -12.28 -8.56
C SER A 50 0.74 -13.28 -7.97
N ALA A 51 0.39 -14.55 -7.96
CA ALA A 51 1.30 -15.63 -7.61
C ALA A 51 1.39 -16.61 -8.77
N ARG A 52 2.52 -17.32 -8.89
CA ARG A 52 2.62 -18.39 -9.88
C ARG A 52 1.61 -19.50 -9.56
N PHE A 53 1.11 -20.15 -10.61
CA PHE A 53 0.14 -21.23 -10.49
C PHE A 53 0.64 -22.40 -9.63
N ASP A 54 1.94 -22.70 -9.62
CA ASP A 54 2.50 -23.90 -8.98
C ASP A 54 2.86 -23.71 -7.50
N CYS A 55 2.63 -22.54 -6.92
CA CYS A 55 2.92 -22.27 -5.52
C CYS A 55 1.85 -21.43 -4.82
N GLY A 56 1.49 -21.83 -3.60
CA GLY A 56 0.72 -20.96 -2.71
C GLY A 56 1.55 -19.78 -2.22
N CYS A 57 0.90 -18.66 -1.95
CA CYS A 57 1.53 -17.44 -1.46
C CYS A 57 0.60 -16.74 -0.45
N ARG A 58 1.18 -16.20 0.62
CA ARG A 58 0.47 -15.28 1.52
C ARG A 58 0.97 -13.87 1.27
N TYR A 59 0.07 -12.98 0.91
CA TYR A 59 0.34 -11.57 0.64
C TYR A 59 -0.26 -10.70 1.76
N GLU A 60 0.53 -9.75 2.24
CA GLU A 60 0.16 -8.80 3.28
C GLU A 60 0.58 -7.38 2.87
N LEU A 61 -0.27 -6.42 3.22
CA LEU A 61 -0.07 -5.01 2.95
C LEU A 61 -0.10 -4.22 4.25
N THR A 62 0.71 -3.19 4.38
CA THR A 62 0.62 -2.23 5.47
C THR A 62 0.86 -0.84 4.92
N VAL A 63 -0.07 0.06 5.17
CA VAL A 63 0.00 1.47 4.77
C VAL A 63 -0.06 2.33 6.01
N ARG A 64 0.84 3.29 6.15
CA ARG A 64 0.90 4.20 7.28
C ARG A 64 1.02 5.62 6.79
N LEU A 65 0.15 6.49 7.28
CA LEU A 65 0.33 7.92 7.18
C LEU A 65 1.19 8.37 8.37
N LEU A 66 2.31 9.00 8.09
CA LEU A 66 3.28 9.45 9.07
C LEU A 66 3.37 10.97 9.09
N SER A 67 3.68 11.52 10.26
CA SER A 67 4.13 12.89 10.41
C SER A 67 5.56 13.06 9.86
N LYS A 68 6.03 14.31 9.77
CA LYS A 68 7.43 14.63 9.45
C LYS A 68 8.43 13.94 10.40
N ASP A 69 8.03 13.72 11.64
CA ASP A 69 8.84 13.12 12.68
C ASP A 69 8.69 11.58 12.71
N TYR A 70 8.16 10.98 11.62
CA TYR A 70 7.94 9.54 11.46
C TYR A 70 6.96 8.94 12.48
N ILE A 71 6.13 9.79 13.10
CA ILE A 71 5.08 9.35 14.01
C ILE A 71 3.90 8.84 13.19
N VAL A 72 3.44 7.61 13.48
CA VAL A 72 2.25 7.03 12.83
C VAL A 72 1.01 7.83 13.24
N LEU A 73 0.40 8.50 12.26
CA LEU A 73 -0.85 9.23 12.44
C LEU A 73 -2.05 8.33 12.17
N GLU A 74 -1.94 7.51 11.12
CA GLU A 74 -2.95 6.54 10.73
C GLU A 74 -2.25 5.30 10.18
N GLU A 75 -2.79 4.13 10.51
CA GLU A 75 -2.31 2.85 10.00
C GLU A 75 -3.49 2.09 9.42
N PHE A 76 -3.25 1.52 8.24
CA PHE A 76 -4.16 0.65 7.57
C PHE A 76 -3.46 -0.69 7.31
N HIS A 77 -4.08 -1.77 7.77
CA HIS A 77 -3.60 -3.14 7.63
C HIS A 77 -4.78 -4.04 7.26
N PRO A 78 -4.99 -4.36 5.96
CA PRO A 78 -6.04 -5.27 5.53
C PRO A 78 -5.76 -6.70 6.00
N GLU A 79 -6.79 -7.54 5.91
CA GLU A 79 -6.59 -8.97 6.14
C GLU A 79 -5.62 -9.57 5.11
N PRO A 80 -4.71 -10.46 5.53
CA PRO A 80 -3.80 -11.16 4.64
C PRO A 80 -4.56 -11.91 3.55
N VAL A 81 -4.09 -11.80 2.30
CA VAL A 81 -4.63 -12.58 1.19
C VAL A 81 -3.84 -13.88 1.09
N VAL A 82 -4.54 -15.01 1.15
CA VAL A 82 -3.96 -16.34 0.90
C VAL A 82 -4.33 -16.77 -0.51
N ILE A 83 -3.31 -17.01 -1.34
CA ILE A 83 -3.44 -17.54 -2.68
C ILE A 83 -3.02 -19.01 -2.62
N GLU A 84 -3.95 -19.89 -2.98
CA GLU A 84 -3.71 -21.33 -2.97
C GLU A 84 -2.77 -21.77 -4.10
N GLN A 85 -2.12 -22.91 -3.88
CA GLN A 85 -1.44 -23.61 -4.96
C GLN A 85 -2.46 -24.03 -6.02
N TRP A 86 -2.05 -24.01 -7.29
CA TRP A 86 -2.90 -24.24 -8.47
C TRP A 86 -3.93 -23.13 -8.71
N SER A 87 -3.59 -21.90 -8.30
CA SER A 87 -4.37 -20.72 -8.63
C SER A 87 -4.28 -20.37 -10.12
N ASP A 88 -5.20 -19.51 -10.56
CA ASP A 88 -5.33 -19.00 -11.92
C ASP A 88 -4.17 -18.12 -12.39
N ALA A 89 -3.20 -17.81 -11.51
CA ALA A 89 -2.07 -16.92 -11.75
C ALA A 89 -2.46 -15.54 -12.33
N MET A 90 -3.71 -15.13 -12.08
CA MET A 90 -4.22 -13.86 -12.58
C MET A 90 -3.88 -12.73 -11.62
N TRP A 91 -3.62 -11.55 -12.20
CA TRP A 91 -3.49 -10.32 -11.45
C TRP A 91 -4.81 -9.95 -10.78
N ARG A 92 -4.73 -9.67 -9.49
CA ARG A 92 -5.86 -9.19 -8.70
C ARG A 92 -5.51 -7.85 -8.08
N GLU A 93 -6.43 -6.90 -8.21
CA GLU A 93 -6.35 -5.65 -7.45
C GLU A 93 -6.68 -5.98 -6.00
N HIS A 94 -5.84 -5.52 -5.08
CA HIS A 94 -6.18 -5.54 -3.67
C HIS A 94 -7.37 -4.58 -3.46
N PRO A 95 -8.45 -5.01 -2.77
CA PRO A 95 -9.59 -4.12 -2.53
C PRO A 95 -9.09 -2.79 -1.96
N LEU A 96 -9.56 -1.69 -2.54
CA LEU A 96 -9.07 -0.33 -2.27
C LEU A 96 -9.03 -0.04 -0.77
N LEU A 97 -7.90 0.45 -0.29
CA LEU A 97 -7.79 0.94 1.08
C LEU A 97 -8.30 2.38 1.09
N ASN A 98 -9.56 2.52 1.48
CA ASN A 98 -10.21 3.81 1.67
C ASN A 98 -10.09 4.20 3.15
N THR A 99 -9.35 5.26 3.45
CA THR A 99 -9.23 5.79 4.83
C THR A 99 -10.35 6.75 5.23
N LYS A 100 -11.20 7.21 4.29
CA LYS A 100 -12.62 7.60 4.46
C LYS A 100 -13.11 8.39 3.24
N GLY A 101 -14.04 7.77 2.52
CA GLY A 101 -15.03 8.33 1.58
C GLY A 101 -14.74 9.64 0.87
N LYS A 102 -14.28 9.50 -0.38
CA LYS A 102 -14.40 10.36 -1.57
C LYS A 102 -13.20 11.25 -1.95
N GLU A 103 -12.58 10.78 -3.02
CA GLU A 103 -11.86 11.42 -4.15
C GLU A 103 -10.35 11.13 -4.20
N VAL A 104 -9.94 10.58 -5.35
CA VAL A 104 -8.74 9.76 -5.56
C VAL A 104 -7.53 10.62 -5.84
N LEU A 105 -6.55 10.59 -4.94
CA LEU A 105 -5.20 11.08 -5.21
C LEU A 105 -4.24 9.90 -5.13
N ALA A 106 -3.84 9.48 -6.34
CA ALA A 106 -3.08 8.27 -6.61
C ALA A 106 -1.79 8.22 -5.81
N VAL A 107 -1.52 7.06 -5.21
CA VAL A 107 -0.17 6.79 -4.72
C VAL A 107 0.31 5.45 -5.25
N ASP A 108 1.18 5.62 -6.25
CA ASP A 108 2.11 4.71 -6.90
C ASP A 108 1.54 3.41 -7.49
N ASN A 109 1.83 3.20 -8.77
CA ASN A 109 1.77 1.88 -9.39
C ASN A 109 2.88 1.06 -8.73
N ALA A 110 2.58 0.51 -7.56
CA ALA A 110 3.48 -0.35 -6.85
C ALA A 110 3.79 -1.50 -7.80
N GLU A 111 4.96 -1.43 -8.47
CA GLU A 111 5.34 -2.20 -9.66
C GLU A 111 4.69 -3.59 -9.70
N GLU A 112 4.15 -3.99 -10.87
CA GLU A 112 3.73 -5.35 -11.19
C GLU A 112 4.82 -6.33 -10.73
N THR A 113 4.74 -6.78 -9.48
CA THR A 113 5.72 -7.67 -8.91
C THR A 113 5.13 -9.06 -9.07
N VAL A 114 5.53 -9.73 -10.16
CA VAL A 114 5.33 -11.17 -10.25
C VAL A 114 6.12 -11.75 -9.09
N VAL A 115 5.38 -12.16 -8.05
CA VAL A 115 5.98 -12.91 -6.97
C VAL A 115 6.53 -14.17 -7.65
N PRO A 116 7.84 -14.47 -7.53
CA PRO A 116 8.46 -15.60 -8.21
C PRO A 116 7.83 -16.91 -7.76
#